data_AF-A0A850KWT2-F1
#
_entry.id   AF-A0A850KWT2-F1
#
_cell.length_a   1.000
_cell.length_b   1.000
_cell.length_c   1.000
_cell.angle_alpha   90.00
_cell.angle_beta   90.00
_cell.angle_gamma   90.00
#
_symmetry.space_group_name_H-M   'P 1'
#
loop_
_entity.id
_entity.type
_entity.pdbx_description
1 polymer ?
#
loop_
_entity_poly.entity_id
_entity_poly.type
_entity_poly.pdbx_seq_one_letter_code
_entity_poly.pdbx_strand_id
1 'polypeptide(L)'
;MPQINVEVNKKSYPLACGEGGEERLRKLATYVDTKAKDLSGKLGAVAENKLLLMAAILIADELHDALEGQGGAGIMGALSEEDMAAVLNEVSADVEAIAEKLANA
;
A
#
# COMPACT_ATOMS: atom_id res chain seq x y z
N MET A 1 -14.14 -8.94 -21.61
CA MET A 1 -13.93 -7.74 -20.78
C MET A 1 -12.55 -7.18 -21.13
N PRO A 2 -12.41 -5.89 -21.41
CA PRO A 2 -11.10 -5.31 -21.66
C PRO A 2 -10.22 -5.42 -20.40
N GLN A 3 -8.94 -5.67 -20.61
CA GLN A 3 -7.94 -5.77 -19.56
C GLN A 3 -6.78 -4.85 -19.91
N ILE A 4 -6.19 -4.24 -18.90
CA ILE A 4 -4.98 -3.44 -19.05
C ILE A 4 -3.88 -4.00 -18.17
N ASN A 5 -2.64 -3.90 -18.63
CA ASN A 5 -1.49 -4.11 -17.78
C ASN A 5 -1.04 -2.76 -17.24
N VAL A 6 -0.89 -2.69 -15.92
CA VAL A 6 -0.32 -1.55 -15.21
C VAL A 6 0.97 -1.98 -14.51
N GLU A 7 1.89 -1.04 -14.34
CA GLU A 7 3.15 -1.29 -13.65
C GLU A 7 3.15 -0.55 -12.30
N VAL A 8 3.48 -1.24 -11.21
CA VAL A 8 3.65 -0.68 -9.86
C VAL A 8 4.94 -1.24 -9.30
N ASN A 9 5.88 -0.38 -8.91
CA ASN A 9 7.21 -0.73 -8.41
C ASN A 9 7.94 -1.80 -9.28
N LYS A 10 7.96 -1.58 -10.61
CA LYS A 10 8.59 -2.47 -11.60
C LYS A 10 7.93 -3.86 -11.74
N LYS A 11 6.71 -4.03 -11.22
CA LYS A 11 5.92 -5.25 -11.30
C LYS A 11 4.67 -4.99 -12.14
N SER A 12 4.36 -5.91 -13.06
CA SER A 12 3.20 -5.80 -13.95
C SER A 12 1.99 -6.51 -13.36
N TYR A 13 0.85 -5.82 -13.31
CA TYR A 13 -0.42 -6.33 -12.81
C TYR A 13 -1.49 -6.25 -13.91
N PRO A 14 -2.09 -7.39 -14.31
CA PRO A 14 -3.24 -7.39 -15.19
C PRO A 14 -4.49 -6.99 -14.41
N LEU A 15 -5.17 -5.93 -14.84
CA LEU A 15 -6.42 -5.45 -14.23
C LEU A 15 -7.56 -5.48 -15.24
N ALA A 16 -8.69 -6.03 -14.82
CA ALA A 16 -9.94 -5.95 -15.57
C ALA A 16 -10.48 -4.52 -15.52
N CYS A 17 -10.96 -4.03 -16.67
CA CYS A 17 -11.54 -2.70 -16.78
C CYS A 17 -12.91 -2.76 -17.46
N GLY A 18 -13.80 -1.83 -17.11
CA GLY A 18 -15.00 -1.55 -17.89
C GLY A 18 -14.68 -0.74 -19.15
N GLU A 19 -15.58 -0.73 -20.13
CA GLU A 19 -15.40 0.11 -21.33
C GLU A 19 -15.24 1.58 -20.95
N GLY A 20 -14.22 2.23 -21.51
CA GLY A 20 -13.91 3.65 -21.26
C GLY A 20 -13.23 3.96 -19.91
N GLY A 21 -13.03 2.98 -19.03
CA GLY A 21 -12.38 3.18 -17.72
C GLY A 21 -10.85 3.13 -17.73
N GLU A 22 -10.26 2.76 -18.87
CA GLU A 22 -8.84 2.36 -18.98
C GLU A 22 -7.89 3.49 -18.60
N GLU A 23 -8.14 4.71 -19.09
CA GLU A 23 -7.29 5.86 -18.79
C GLU A 23 -7.36 6.24 -17.30
N ARG A 24 -8.55 6.22 -16.71
CA ARG A 24 -8.74 6.48 -15.28
C ARG A 24 -7.98 5.44 -14.45
N LEU A 25 -8.07 4.17 -14.83
CA LEU A 25 -7.38 3.09 -14.13
C LEU A 25 -5.85 3.21 -14.25
N ARG A 26 -5.32 3.61 -15.42
CA ARG A 26 -3.88 3.91 -15.60
C ARG A 26 -3.42 5.08 -14.72
N LYS A 27 -4.20 6.15 -14.62
CA LYS A 27 -3.90 7.30 -13.75
C LYS A 27 -3.84 6.88 -12.29
N LEU A 28 -4.82 6.10 -11.81
CA LEU A 28 -4.83 5.59 -10.44
C LEU A 28 -3.65 4.65 -10.17
N ALA A 29 -3.32 3.75 -11.11
CA ALA A 29 -2.16 2.86 -10.95
C ALA A 29 -0.83 3.65 -10.90
N THR A 30 -0.70 4.71 -11.70
CA THR A 30 0.48 5.61 -11.65
C THR A 30 0.60 6.30 -10.30
N TYR A 31 -0.53 6.66 -9.69
CA TYR A 31 -0.55 7.23 -8.34
C TYR A 31 -0.04 6.22 -7.30
N VAL A 32 -0.55 4.99 -7.33
CA VAL A 32 -0.08 3.90 -6.46
C VAL A 32 1.42 3.63 -6.65
N ASP A 33 1.89 3.58 -7.90
CA ASP A 33 3.31 3.41 -8.24
C ASP A 33 4.20 4.51 -7.65
N THR A 34 3.74 5.76 -7.68
CA THR A 34 4.46 6.89 -7.08
C THR A 34 4.64 6.68 -5.58
N LYS A 35 3.56 6.33 -4.86
CA LYS A 35 3.62 6.06 -3.41
C LYS A 35 4.51 4.86 -3.08
N ALA A 36 4.42 3.79 -3.86
CA ALA A 36 5.25 2.60 -3.68
C ALA A 36 6.75 2.91 -3.92
N LYS A 37 7.09 3.72 -4.92
CA LYS A 37 8.46 4.15 -5.20
C LYS A 37 9.02 5.04 -4.09
N ASP A 38 8.22 5.97 -3.58
CA ASP A 38 8.62 6.84 -2.46
C ASP A 38 8.93 6.03 -1.20
N LEU A 39 8.05 5.07 -0.86
CA LEU A 39 8.25 4.17 0.28
C LEU A 39 9.47 3.27 0.08
N SER A 40 9.65 2.69 -1.10
CA SER A 40 10.83 1.87 -1.40
C SER A 40 12.12 2.67 -1.35
N GLY A 41 12.10 3.95 -1.76
CA GLY A 41 13.26 4.84 -1.66
C GLY A 41 13.64 5.17 -0.22
N LYS A 42 12.65 5.30 0.68
CA LYS A 42 12.86 5.62 2.11
C LYS A 42 13.24 4.40 2.95
N LEU A 43 12.58 3.27 2.71
CA LEU A 43 12.66 2.08 3.56
C LEU A 43 13.62 1.01 3.01
N GLY A 44 14.11 1.19 1.78
CA GLY A 44 15.00 0.25 1.12
C GLY A 44 14.27 -1.01 0.62
N ALA A 45 14.91 -2.17 0.80
CA ALA A 45 14.40 -3.45 0.29
C ALA A 45 13.27 -3.99 1.17
N VAL A 46 12.03 -3.69 0.77
CA VAL A 46 10.80 -4.18 1.42
C VAL A 46 10.14 -5.25 0.54
N ALA A 47 9.54 -6.26 1.17
CA ALA A 47 8.75 -7.26 0.46
C ALA A 47 7.55 -6.60 -0.25
N GLU A 48 7.26 -7.04 -1.47
CA GLU A 48 6.27 -6.41 -2.37
C GLU A 48 4.88 -6.29 -1.74
N ASN A 49 4.40 -7.35 -1.08
CA ASN A 49 3.10 -7.35 -0.40
C ASN A 49 3.02 -6.30 0.72
N LYS A 50 4.09 -6.18 1.53
CA LYS A 50 4.17 -5.19 2.61
C LYS A 50 4.22 -3.78 2.03
N LEU A 51 5.02 -3.56 0.99
CA LEU A 51 5.11 -2.26 0.32
C LEU A 51 3.75 -1.80 -0.23
N LEU A 52 3.01 -2.69 -0.88
CA LEU A 52 1.68 -2.37 -1.41
C LEU A 52 0.67 -2.09 -0.29
N LEU A 53 0.71 -2.82 0.81
CA LEU A 53 -0.14 -2.54 1.98
C LEU A 53 0.16 -1.15 2.55
N MET A 54 1.43 -0.81 2.72
CA MET A 54 1.84 0.51 3.21
C MET A 54 1.43 1.64 2.26
N ALA A 55 1.58 1.44 0.95
CA ALA A 55 1.12 2.39 -0.06
C ALA A 55 -0.42 2.57 -0.01
N ALA A 56 -1.16 1.48 0.19
CA ALA A 56 -2.62 1.54 0.31
C ALA A 56 -3.08 2.32 1.55
N ILE A 57 -2.42 2.10 2.70
CA ILE A 57 -2.71 2.84 3.94
C ILE A 57 -2.42 4.34 3.76
N LEU A 58 -1.31 4.69 3.12
CA LEU A 58 -0.96 6.08 2.82
C LEU A 58 -1.98 6.78 1.93
N ILE A 59 -2.48 6.09 0.91
CA ILE A 59 -3.52 6.64 0.03
C ILE A 59 -4.85 6.79 0.77
N ALA A 60 -5.18 5.86 1.67
CA ALA A 60 -6.40 5.93 2.46
C ALA A 60 -6.39 7.11 3.44
N ASP A 61 -5.24 7.38 4.05
CA ASP A 61 -5.03 8.54 4.93
C ASP A 61 -5.16 9.87 4.18
N GLU A 62 -4.53 9.99 3.01
CA GLU A 62 -4.67 11.17 2.16
C GLU A 62 -6.12 11.43 1.71
N LEU A 63 -6.87 10.35 1.44
CA LEU A 63 -8.29 10.44 1.12
C LEU A 63 -9.09 10.87 2.36
N HIS A 64 -8.77 10.36 3.54
CA HIS A 64 -9.43 10.72 4.78
C HIS A 64 -9.24 12.21 5.09
N ASP A 65 -7.99 12.71 5.02
CA ASP A 65 -7.66 14.13 5.19
C ASP A 65 -8.40 15.02 4.18
N ALA A 66 -8.42 14.60 2.91
CA ALA A 66 -9.11 15.35 1.85
C ALA A 66 -10.63 15.43 2.04
N LEU A 67 -11.25 14.40 2.64
CA LEU A 67 -12.69 14.37 2.93
C LEU A 67 -13.04 15.15 4.20
N GLU A 68 -12.20 15.08 5.22
CA GLU A 68 -12.38 15.77 6.52
C GLU A 68 -12.03 17.27 6.44
N GLY A 69 -11.43 17.73 5.34
CA GLY A 69 -10.99 19.12 5.15
C GLY A 69 -9.81 19.51 6.06
N GLN A 70 -9.12 18.51 6.63
CA GLN A 70 -7.94 18.73 7.46
C GLN A 70 -6.72 18.86 6.56
N GLY A 71 -6.27 20.10 6.38
CA GLY A 71 -5.04 20.41 5.68
C GLY A 71 -3.81 20.08 6.52
N GLY A 72 -3.33 18.85 6.39
CA GLY A 72 -1.91 18.52 6.56
C GLY A 72 -1.46 18.12 7.96
N ALA A 73 -1.46 16.81 8.21
CA ALA A 73 -0.42 16.08 8.94
C ALA A 73 -0.58 14.57 8.68
N GLY A 74 -0.66 14.17 7.41
CA GLY A 74 -0.87 12.76 7.05
C GLY A 74 0.19 11.83 7.65
N ILE A 75 -0.10 10.53 7.71
CA ILE A 75 0.69 9.49 8.40
C ILE A 75 2.20 9.54 8.11
N MET A 76 2.63 10.02 6.95
CA MET A 76 4.06 10.11 6.64
C MET A 76 4.81 11.20 7.43
N GLY A 77 4.10 12.14 8.07
CA GLY A 77 4.64 13.05 9.08
C GLY A 77 4.63 12.47 10.50
N ALA A 78 3.91 11.37 10.73
CA ALA A 78 3.74 10.72 12.02
C ALA A 78 4.54 9.42 12.17
N LEU A 79 5.00 8.80 11.08
CA LEU A 79 5.78 7.56 11.14
C LEU A 79 7.26 7.86 11.41
N SER A 80 7.66 7.79 12.68
CA SER A 80 9.07 7.70 13.07
C SER A 80 9.61 6.27 12.81
N GLU A 81 10.94 6.09 12.85
CA GLU A 81 11.55 4.75 12.76
C GLU A 81 11.02 3.80 13.85
N GLU A 82 10.61 4.34 15.01
CA GLU A 82 10.07 3.58 16.14
C GLU A 82 8.63 3.10 15.87
N ASP A 83 7.80 3.91 15.22
CA ASP A 83 6.42 3.56 14.89
C ASP A 83 6.34 2.47 13.81
N MET A 84 7.29 2.49 12.86
CA MET A 84 7.39 1.45 11.84
C MET A 84 7.80 0.09 12.44
N ALA A 85 8.67 0.10 13.46
CA ALA A 85 9.07 -1.09 14.19
C ALA A 85 7.92 -1.65 15.03
N ALA A 86 7.07 -0.80 15.60
CA ALA A 86 5.89 -1.21 16.36
C ALA A 86 4.87 -1.96 15.48
N VAL A 87 4.54 -1.40 14.30
CA VAL A 87 3.61 -2.05 13.35
C VAL A 87 4.16 -3.38 12.84
N LEU A 88 5.47 -3.47 12.58
CA LEU A 88 6.10 -4.74 12.19
C LEU A 88 6.05 -5.79 13.29
N ASN A 89 6.21 -5.39 14.56
CA ASN A 89 6.11 -6.30 15.70
C ASN A 89 4.69 -6.80 15.91
N GLU A 90 3.68 -5.95 15.72
CA GLU A 90 2.27 -6.35 15.79
C GLU A 90 1.92 -7.38 14.70
N VAL A 91 2.35 -7.14 13.45
CA VAL A 91 2.16 -8.09 12.35
C VAL A 91 2.90 -9.42 12.60
N SER A 92 4.10 -9.38 13.21
CA SER A 92 4.81 -10.62 13.59
C SER A 92 4.05 -11.42 14.64
N ALA A 93 3.44 -10.77 15.64
CA ALA A 93 2.64 -11.45 16.66
C ALA A 93 1.39 -12.13 16.07
N ASP A 94 0.73 -11.47 15.11
CA ASP A 94 -0.42 -12.06 14.40
C ASP A 94 -0.01 -13.29 13.57
N VAL A 95 1.16 -13.27 12.94
CA VAL A 95 1.69 -14.42 12.18
C VAL A 95 1.98 -15.60 13.10
N GLU A 96 2.55 -15.36 14.28
CA GLU A 96 2.79 -16.41 15.29
C GLU A 96 1.47 -17.01 15.81
N ALA A 97 0.47 -16.17 16.09
CA ALA A 97 -0.85 -16.63 16.52
C ALA A 97 -1.58 -17.47 15.45
N ILE A 98 -1.42 -17.13 14.17
CA ILE A 98 -1.94 -17.93 13.06
C ILE A 98 -1.19 -19.27 12.95
N ALA A 99 0.12 -19.26 13.11
CA ALA A 99 0.94 -20.48 13.07
C ALA A 99 0.57 -21.46 14.20
N GLU A 100 0.34 -20.98 15.42
CA GLU A 100 -0.14 -21.81 16.53
C GLU A 100 -1.53 -22.40 16.27
N LYS A 101 -2.44 -21.62 15.71
CA LYS A 101 -3.78 -22.11 15.35
C LYS A 101 -3.73 -23.19 14.27
N LEU A 102 -2.80 -23.08 13.32
CA LEU A 102 -2.59 -24.10 12.29
C LEU A 102 -1.87 -25.35 12.82
N ALA A 103 -1.02 -25.22 13.83
CA ALA A 103 -0.34 -26.35 14.46
C ALA A 103 -1.24 -27.17 15.39
N ASN A 104 -2.31 -26.57 15.92
CA ASN A 104 -3.28 -27.19 16.82
C ASN A 104 -4.59 -27.62 16.13
N ALA A 105 -4.65 -27.56 14.80
CA ALA A 105 -5.76 -28.02 13.96
C ALA A 105 -5.42 -29.35 13.27
#